data_AF-A0AAV5VXS2-F1
#
_entry.id   AF-A0AAV5VXS2-F1
#
_cell.length_a   1.000
_cell.length_b   1.000
_cell.length_c   1.000
_cell.angle_alpha   90.00
_cell.angle_beta   90.00
_cell.angle_gamma   90.00
#
_symmetry.space_group_name_H-M   'P 1'
#
loop_
_entity.id
_entity.type
_entity.pdbx_description
1 polymer ?
#
loop_
_entity_poly.entity_id
_entity_poly.type
_entity_poly.pdbx_seq_one_letter_code
_entity_poly.pdbx_strand_id
1 'polypeptide(L)'
;MLYVPCMISLGRDMHSSCIKIMFWLGLLDLAAIAANCVLFGFILMQGAVYCSDPGLVTITGVMGYGTWCTASTFCQLLALNRLFDMMSMSNYFTVSY
;
A
#
# COMPACT_ATOMS: atom_id res chain seq x y z
N MET A 1 3.25 -15.00 6.58
CA MET A 1 3.45 -14.97 8.04
C MET A 1 4.82 -14.47 8.51
N LEU A 2 5.88 -14.48 7.67
CA LEU A 2 7.16 -13.82 7.98
C LEU A 2 7.14 -12.28 7.97
N TYR A 3 6.02 -11.67 7.58
CA TYR A 3 5.90 -10.20 7.45
C TYR A 3 5.76 -9.49 8.80
N VAL A 4 5.07 -10.13 9.74
CA VAL A 4 4.81 -9.59 11.09
C VAL A 4 6.10 -9.30 11.88
N PRO A 5 7.09 -10.23 11.98
CA PRO A 5 8.34 -9.92 12.67
C PRO A 5 9.16 -8.85 11.96
N CYS A 6 9.09 -8.77 10.62
CA CYS A 6 9.77 -7.74 9.83
C CYS A 6 9.21 -6.34 10.12
N MET A 7 7.88 -6.22 10.19
CA MET A 7 7.19 -4.99 10.60
C MET A 7 7.54 -4.55 12.04
N ILE A 8 7.60 -5.49 12.99
CA ILE A 8 7.94 -5.20 14.39
C ILE A 8 9.39 -4.71 14.49
N SER A 9 10.31 -5.33 13.74
CA SER A 9 11.72 -4.88 13.68
C SER A 9 11.83 -3.48 13.09
N LEU A 10 11.07 -3.17 12.03
CA LEU A 10 11.07 -1.86 11.39
C LEU A 10 10.48 -0.76 12.30
N GLY A 11 9.50 -1.11 13.15
CA GLY A 11 8.92 -0.20 14.13
C GLY A 11 9.87 0.18 15.28
N ARG A 12 10.88 -0.66 15.57
CA ARG A 12 11.86 -0.40 16.62
C ARG A 12 12.88 0.68 16.21
N ASP A 13 13.16 0.80 14.92
CA ASP A 13 14.07 1.80 14.33
C ASP A 13 13.32 2.92 13.59
N MET A 14 12.21 3.41 14.15
CA MET A 14 11.39 4.49 13.58
C MET A 14 12.02 5.90 13.57
N HIS A 15 13.34 5.99 13.71
CA HIS A 15 14.07 7.25 13.85
C HIS A 15 14.11 8.07 12.55
N SER A 16 13.96 7.43 11.38
CA SER A 16 13.95 8.11 10.08
C SER A 16 12.56 8.10 9.43
N SER A 17 12.15 9.23 8.83
CA SER A 17 10.91 9.37 8.05
C SER A 17 10.79 8.30 6.95
N CYS A 18 11.92 7.82 6.41
CA CYS A 18 11.96 6.79 5.37
C CYS A 18 11.39 5.45 5.86
N ILE A 19 11.75 5.06 7.09
CA ILE A 19 11.30 3.80 7.70
C ILE A 19 9.81 3.84 8.02
N LYS A 20 9.28 4.99 8.45
CA LYS A 20 7.84 5.20 8.65
C LYS A 20 7.06 5.01 7.33
N ILE A 21 7.52 5.62 6.24
CA ILE A 21 6.87 5.50 4.92
C ILE A 21 6.91 4.05 4.44
N MET A 22 8.05 3.37 4.57
CA MET A 22 8.23 1.98 4.14
C MET A 22 7.35 1.01 4.93
N PHE A 23 7.15 1.26 6.23
CA PHE A 23 6.21 0.49 7.07
C PHE A 23 4.76 0.64 6.59
N TRP A 24 4.32 1.88 6.33
CA TRP A 24 2.96 2.16 5.86
C TRP A 24 2.68 1.58 4.49
N LEU A 25 3.60 1.76 3.54
CA LEU A 25 3.53 1.17 2.21
C LEU A 25 3.35 -0.35 2.31
N GLY A 26 4.16 -0.98 3.13
CA GLY A 26 4.16 -2.41 3.31
C GLY A 26 2.88 -2.97 3.96
N LEU A 27 2.30 -2.26 4.94
CA LEU A 27 1.02 -2.61 5.54
C LEU A 27 -0.12 -2.51 4.51
N LEU A 28 -0.09 -1.45 3.69
CA LEU A 28 -1.08 -1.19 2.66
C LEU A 28 -1.02 -2.25 1.55
N ASP A 29 0.16 -2.68 1.15
CA ASP A 29 0.37 -3.72 0.13
C ASP A 29 -0.16 -5.09 0.61
N LEU A 30 0.11 -5.45 1.87
CA LEU A 30 -0.41 -6.68 2.47
C LEU A 30 -1.95 -6.67 2.55
N ALA A 31 -2.52 -5.54 2.97
CA ALA A 31 -3.97 -5.36 3.02
C ALA A 31 -4.59 -5.41 1.62
N ALA A 32 -3.94 -4.79 0.63
CA ALA A 32 -4.35 -4.81 -0.76
C ALA A 32 -4.36 -6.23 -1.32
N ILE A 33 -3.28 -7.00 -1.15
CA ILE A 33 -3.22 -8.39 -1.62
C ILE A 33 -4.28 -9.25 -0.94
N ALA A 34 -4.45 -9.11 0.39
CA ALA A 34 -5.48 -9.86 1.11
C ALA A 34 -6.89 -9.55 0.58
N ALA A 35 -7.23 -8.26 0.42
CA ALA A 35 -8.51 -7.84 -0.11
C ALA A 35 -8.72 -8.29 -1.56
N ASN A 36 -7.72 -8.11 -2.44
CA ASN A 36 -7.81 -8.50 -3.84
C ASN A 36 -7.94 -10.03 -3.99
N CYS A 37 -7.17 -10.83 -3.26
CA CYS A 37 -7.28 -12.29 -3.32
C CYS A 37 -8.64 -12.79 -2.80
N VAL A 38 -9.15 -12.23 -1.70
CA VAL A 38 -10.45 -12.63 -1.14
C VAL A 38 -11.59 -12.23 -2.06
N LEU A 39 -11.60 -10.99 -2.55
CA LEU A 39 -12.63 -10.49 -3.47
C LEU A 39 -12.59 -11.26 -4.80
N PHE A 40 -11.41 -11.46 -5.38
CA PHE A 40 -11.25 -12.19 -6.63
C PHE A 40 -11.64 -13.67 -6.47
N GLY A 41 -11.27 -14.30 -5.34
CA GLY A 41 -11.68 -15.66 -5.03
C GLY A 41 -13.19 -15.81 -4.88
N PHE A 42 -13.87 -14.82 -4.29
CA PHE A 42 -15.33 -14.82 -4.17
C PHE A 42 -16.02 -14.72 -5.54
N ILE A 43 -15.54 -13.81 -6.40
CA ILE A 43 -16.05 -13.63 -7.77
C ILE A 43 -15.85 -14.93 -8.58
N LEU A 44 -14.68 -15.58 -8.42
CA LEU A 44 -14.34 -16.83 -9.10
C LEU A 44 -15.27 -17.99 -8.69
N MET A 45 -15.58 -18.12 -7.40
CA MET A 45 -16.50 -19.14 -6.87
C MET A 45 -17.95 -18.90 -7.32
N GLN A 46 -18.37 -17.64 -7.44
CA GLN A 46 -19.71 -17.30 -7.93
C GLN A 46 -19.84 -17.49 -9.45
N GLY A 47 -18.73 -17.61 -10.20
CA GLY A 47 -18.74 -17.60 -11.66
C GLY A 47 -19.30 -16.30 -12.24
N ALA A 48 -19.27 -15.21 -11.46
CA ALA A 48 -19.89 -13.94 -11.82
C ALA A 48 -19.05 -13.24 -12.89
N VAL A 49 -19.43 -13.43 -14.14
CA VAL A 49 -18.98 -12.62 -15.27
C VAL A 49 -19.69 -11.26 -15.24
N TYR A 50 -19.08 -10.25 -15.87
CA TYR A 50 -19.63 -8.89 -16.02
C TYR A 50 -21.11 -8.83 -16.44
N CYS A 51 -21.61 -9.89 -17.10
CA CYS A 51 -22.99 -10.00 -17.57
C CYS A 51 -24.03 -10.44 -16.53
N SER A 52 -23.65 -10.98 -15.37
CA SER A 52 -24.60 -11.46 -14.34
C SER A 52 -24.84 -10.44 -13.23
N ASP A 53 -23.79 -9.76 -12.74
CA ASP A 53 -23.88 -8.74 -11.69
C ASP A 53 -22.85 -7.62 -11.94
N PRO A 54 -23.18 -6.58 -12.74
CA PRO A 54 -22.22 -5.55 -13.13
C PRO A 54 -21.77 -4.67 -11.96
N GLY A 55 -22.58 -4.54 -10.90
CA GLY A 55 -22.26 -3.74 -9.72
C GLY A 55 -21.08 -4.31 -8.92
N LEU A 56 -21.12 -5.62 -8.62
CA LEU A 56 -20.09 -6.30 -7.82
C LEU A 56 -18.73 -6.29 -8.52
N VAL A 57 -18.70 -6.54 -9.83
CA VAL A 57 -17.46 -6.54 -10.61
C VAL A 57 -16.87 -5.13 -10.73
N THR A 58 -17.72 -4.11 -10.89
CA THR A 58 -17.24 -2.71 -10.97
C THR A 58 -16.68 -2.21 -9.63
N ILE A 59 -17.35 -2.52 -8.52
CA ILE A 59 -16.87 -2.14 -7.17
C ILE A 59 -15.53 -2.80 -6.87
N THR A 60 -15.39 -4.10 -7.18
CA THR A 60 -14.16 -4.85 -6.94
C THR A 60 -13.01 -4.37 -7.82
N GLY A 61 -13.28 -4.03 -9.09
CA GLY A 61 -12.32 -3.39 -9.97
C GLY A 61 -11.84 -2.03 -9.45
N VAL A 62 -12.75 -1.15 -9.01
CA VAL A 62 -12.40 0.16 -8.43
C VAL A 62 -11.56 0.01 -7.17
N MET A 63 -11.90 -0.94 -6.28
CA MET A 63 -11.14 -1.21 -5.07
C MET A 63 -9.70 -1.65 -5.37
N GLY A 64 -9.53 -2.57 -6.34
CA GLY A 64 -8.20 -3.04 -6.75
C GLY A 64 -7.35 -1.94 -7.39
N TYR A 65 -7.91 -1.19 -8.34
CA TYR A 65 -7.23 -0.05 -8.97
C TYR A 65 -6.89 1.04 -7.94
N GLY A 66 -7.80 1.33 -7.01
CA GLY A 66 -7.59 2.30 -5.94
C GLY A 66 -6.38 1.93 -5.08
N THR A 67 -6.28 0.67 -4.65
CA THR A 67 -5.15 0.21 -3.84
C THR A 67 -3.82 0.27 -4.60
N TRP A 68 -3.80 -0.06 -5.89
CA TRP A 68 -2.60 0.07 -6.74
C TRP A 68 -2.13 1.51 -6.92
N CYS A 69 -3.06 2.43 -7.15
CA CYS A 69 -2.73 3.86 -7.24
C CYS A 69 -2.13 4.35 -5.92
N THR A 70 -2.71 3.99 -4.78
CA THR A 70 -2.18 4.37 -3.47
C THR A 70 -0.77 3.82 -3.25
N ALA A 71 -0.54 2.52 -3.50
CA ALA A 71 0.78 1.92 -3.37
C ALA A 71 1.84 2.63 -4.24
N SER A 72 1.49 2.96 -5.49
CA SER A 72 2.38 3.68 -6.41
C SER A 72 2.74 5.08 -5.91
N THR A 73 1.77 5.81 -5.36
CA THR A 73 2.01 7.13 -4.75
C THR A 73 2.95 7.04 -3.56
N PHE A 74 2.80 6.02 -2.70
CA PHE A 74 3.73 5.80 -1.58
C PHE A 74 5.15 5.48 -2.04
N CYS A 75 5.32 4.72 -3.13
CA CYS A 75 6.62 4.48 -3.75
C CYS A 75 7.28 5.78 -4.25
N GLN A 76 6.50 6.64 -4.91
CA GLN A 76 6.98 7.96 -5.35
C GLN A 76 7.38 8.83 -4.14
N LEU A 77 6.58 8.81 -3.08
CA LEU A 77 6.84 9.56 -1.84
C LEU A 77 8.13 9.08 -1.15
N LEU A 78 8.39 7.77 -1.17
CA LEU A 78 9.65 7.19 -0.69
C LEU A 78 10.86 7.62 -1.54
N ALA A 79 10.70 7.64 -2.86
CA ALA A 79 11.75 8.08 -3.78
C ALA A 79 12.08 9.57 -3.58
N LEU A 80 11.07 10.42 -3.41
CA LEU A 80 11.25 11.82 -3.05
C LEU A 80 11.98 11.98 -1.72
N ASN A 81 11.60 11.21 -0.70
CA ASN A 81 12.26 11.24 0.60
C ASN A 81 13.76 10.89 0.50
N ARG A 82 14.15 9.96 -0.38
CA ARG A 82 15.56 9.66 -0.67
C ARG A 82 16.28 10.78 -1.43
N LEU A 83 15.60 11.45 -2.37
CA LEU A 83 16.18 12.58 -3.09
C LEU A 83 16.42 13.79 -2.18
N PHE A 84 15.50 14.08 -1.26
CA PHE A 84 15.67 15.16 -0.28
C PHE A 84 16.82 14.91 0.70
N ASP A 85 17.00 13.66 1.10
CA ASP A 85 18.14 13.21 1.91
C ASP A 85 19.48 13.47 1.17
N MET A 86 19.54 13.13 -0.12
CA MET A 86 20.72 13.38 -0.97
C MET A 86 21.00 14.87 -1.21
N MET A 87 19.96 15.71 -1.26
CA MET A 87 20.09 17.15 -1.45
C MET A 87 20.38 17.94 -0.16
N SER A 88 20.57 17.27 0.99
CA SER A 88 20.74 17.91 2.31
C SER A 88 19.59 18.86 2.71
N MET A 89 18.44 18.78 2.03
CA MET A 89 17.23 19.58 2.29
C MET A 89 16.25 18.83 3.22
N SER A 90 16.80 17.93 4.06
CA SER A 90 16.04 17.03 4.93
C SER A 90 15.18 17.76 5.99
N ASN A 91 15.41 19.05 6.26
CA ASN A 91 14.72 19.81 7.31
C ASN A 91 13.30 20.29 6.95
N TYR A 92 12.86 20.15 5.68
CA TYR A 92 11.53 20.63 5.28
C TYR A 92 10.39 19.64 5.60
N PHE A 93 10.66 18.35 5.77
CA PHE A 93 9.64 17.32 5.99
C PHE A 93 9.35 16.99 7.47
N THR A 94 10.07 17.58 8.41
CA THR A 94 9.84 17.42 9.86
C THR A 94 8.69 18.29 10.39
N VAL A 95 8.10 19.15 9.56
CA VAL A 95 6.97 20.03 9.93
C VAL A 95 5.71 19.57 9.18
N SER A 96 5.15 18.42 9.56
CA SER A 96 3.74 18.07 9.34
C SER A 96 3.42 16.70 9.97
N TYR A 97 3.56 16.58 11.29
CA TYR A 97 2.60 16.02 12.26
C TYR A 97 3.26 15.91 13.64
#